data_AF-A0A2K9LUT9-F1
#
_entry.id   AF-A0A2K9LUT9-F1
#
_cell.length_a   1.000
_cell.length_b   1.000
_cell.length_c   1.000
_cell.angle_alpha   90.00
_cell.angle_beta   90.00
_cell.angle_gamma   90.00
#
_symmetry.space_group_name_H-M   'P 1'
#
loop_
_entity.id
_entity.type
_entity.pdbx_description
1 polymer ?
#
loop_
_entity_poly.entity_id
_entity_poly.type
_entity_poly.pdbx_seq_one_letter_code
_entity_poly.pdbx_strand_id
1 'polypeptide(L)'
;MKRFSKFLIRLKPYRRLYKMFWMVFIITCLFAFQMVMLTFSYVVPHNQGGFYYWFKGLSFLLAESRQEPNSAQGFIFAATIIGYIPIIPIIPVLYFTFANWFIQEKLSDKYIEVPKEKYLYWTKFIHFSGIAVVFIFIPGILTYMDGGGLLPNQAFNAIGGAFSDDFGERVAGVSAFLYYGVGCVFATIIIFWTIGMFLAWVGRQIQKVIDMYTAWRDQVKEAKREAKLQKLEAKAQRKNKNEDE
;
A
#
# COMPACT_ATOMS: atom_id res chain seq x y z
N MET A 1 12.64 36.23 -2.46
CA MET A 1 12.26 35.63 -3.77
C MET A 1 13.41 34.96 -4.54
N LYS A 2 14.55 35.62 -4.82
CA LYS A 2 15.66 35.02 -5.61
C LYS A 2 16.18 33.65 -5.07
N ARG A 3 16.28 33.50 -3.74
CA ARG A 3 16.69 32.24 -3.09
C ARG A 3 15.71 31.08 -3.33
N PHE A 4 14.40 31.36 -3.27
CA PHE A 4 13.35 30.37 -3.49
C PHE A 4 13.28 29.93 -4.96
N SER A 5 13.37 30.88 -5.89
CA SER A 5 13.46 30.57 -7.33
C SER A 5 14.69 29.70 -7.64
N LYS A 6 15.86 30.02 -7.10
CA LYS A 6 17.08 29.21 -7.26
C LYS A 6 16.93 27.80 -6.66
N PHE A 7 16.24 27.67 -5.52
CA PHE A 7 15.91 26.37 -4.93
C PHE A 7 14.98 25.55 -5.83
N LEU A 8 13.90 26.13 -6.34
CA LEU A 8 12.97 25.44 -7.25
C LEU A 8 13.65 24.96 -8.53
N ILE A 9 14.52 25.78 -9.13
CA ILE A 9 15.30 25.42 -10.31
C ILE A 9 16.19 24.20 -10.02
N ARG A 10 16.81 24.15 -8.84
CA ARG A 10 17.64 23.01 -8.41
C ARG A 10 16.83 21.75 -8.09
N LEU A 11 15.56 21.91 -7.68
CA LEU A 11 14.68 20.79 -7.36
C LEU A 11 14.03 20.17 -8.61
N LYS A 12 13.80 20.97 -9.65
CA LYS A 12 13.12 20.57 -10.89
C LYS A 12 13.68 19.31 -11.58
N PRO A 13 15.00 19.06 -11.63
CA PRO A 13 15.56 17.82 -12.18
C PRO A 13 15.13 16.56 -11.41
N TYR A 14 14.88 16.68 -10.10
CA TYR A 14 14.45 15.58 -9.25
C TYR A 14 12.92 15.45 -9.26
N ARG A 15 12.36 14.90 -10.35
CA ARG A 15 10.91 14.86 -10.62
C ARG A 15 10.05 14.40 -9.42
N ARG A 16 10.50 13.40 -8.66
CA ARG A 16 9.77 12.88 -7.48
C ARG A 16 9.84 13.82 -6.29
N LEU A 17 11.03 14.31 -5.93
CA LEU A 17 11.22 15.30 -4.87
C LEU A 17 10.47 16.60 -5.17
N TYR A 18 10.49 17.04 -6.43
CA TYR A 18 9.71 18.17 -6.90
C TYR A 18 8.21 17.95 -6.71
N LYS A 19 7.68 16.77 -7.09
CA LYS A 19 6.27 16.42 -6.88
C LYS A 19 5.90 16.42 -5.39
N MET A 20 6.72 15.80 -4.54
CA MET A 20 6.48 15.77 -3.08
C MET A 20 6.47 17.16 -2.48
N PHE A 21 7.44 18.00 -2.85
CA PHE A 21 7.49 19.40 -2.40
C PHE A 21 6.21 20.15 -2.74
N TRP A 22 5.71 20.07 -3.97
CA TRP A 22 4.47 20.75 -4.36
C TRP A 22 3.24 20.19 -3.66
N MET A 23 3.16 18.87 -3.45
CA MET A 23 2.04 18.29 -2.70
C MET A 23 2.04 18.75 -1.25
N VAL A 24 3.20 18.79 -0.58
CA VAL A 24 3.32 19.32 0.80
C VAL A 24 2.97 20.81 0.83
N PHE A 25 3.45 21.59 -0.13
CA PHE A 25 3.14 23.00 -0.25
C PHE A 25 1.63 23.23 -0.42
N ILE A 26 0.98 22.49 -1.33
CA ILE A 26 -0.47 22.56 -1.56
C ILE A 26 -1.23 22.20 -0.27
N ILE A 27 -0.89 21.09 0.41
CA ILE A 27 -1.52 20.73 1.69
C ILE A 27 -1.40 21.88 2.69
N THR A 28 -0.21 22.47 2.82
CA THR A 28 0.03 23.58 3.75
C THR A 28 -0.84 24.79 3.41
N CYS A 29 -0.93 25.15 2.12
CA CYS A 29 -1.79 26.24 1.66
C CYS A 29 -3.28 25.95 1.89
N LEU A 30 -3.74 24.74 1.60
CA LEU A 30 -5.13 24.33 1.80
C LEU A 30 -5.49 24.31 3.29
N PHE A 31 -4.59 23.83 4.14
CA PHE A 31 -4.76 23.83 5.59
C PHE A 31 -4.78 25.25 6.15
N ALA A 32 -3.89 26.13 5.70
CA ALA A 32 -3.91 27.54 6.09
C ALA A 32 -5.21 28.22 5.63
N PHE A 33 -5.63 28.00 4.38
CA PHE A 33 -6.91 28.49 3.86
C PHE A 33 -8.08 28.01 4.73
N GLN A 34 -8.10 26.73 5.06
CA GLN A 34 -9.11 26.14 5.93
C GLN A 34 -9.15 26.83 7.30
N MET A 35 -8.00 27.01 7.95
CA MET A 35 -7.91 27.68 9.25
C MET A 35 -8.42 29.13 9.21
N VAL A 36 -8.10 29.86 8.13
CA VAL A 36 -8.58 31.24 7.93
C VAL A 36 -10.10 31.26 7.74
N MET A 37 -10.65 30.40 6.89
CA MET A 37 -12.10 30.34 6.66
C MET A 37 -12.87 29.96 7.94
N LEU A 38 -12.38 28.96 8.68
CA LEU A 38 -12.99 28.60 9.97
C LEU A 38 -12.93 29.75 10.97
N THR A 39 -11.84 30.52 10.99
CA THR A 39 -11.74 31.72 11.84
C THR A 39 -12.76 32.79 11.42
N PHE A 40 -12.93 33.04 10.11
CA PHE A 40 -13.92 33.99 9.61
C PHE A 40 -15.36 33.61 9.93
N SER A 41 -15.67 32.33 10.11
CA SER A 41 -16.99 31.91 10.59
C SER A 41 -17.36 32.47 11.97
N TYR A 42 -16.37 32.83 12.82
CA TYR A 42 -16.59 33.47 14.12
C TYR A 42 -16.78 34.99 14.03
N VAL A 43 -16.42 35.61 12.91
CA VAL A 43 -16.54 37.07 12.69
C VAL A 43 -17.96 37.46 12.29
N VAL A 44 -18.76 36.50 11.84
CA VAL A 44 -20.16 36.68 11.44
C VAL A 44 -21.10 36.04 12.47
N PRO A 45 -22.42 36.35 12.46
CA PRO A 45 -23.38 35.67 13.32
C PRO A 45 -23.31 34.15 13.16
N HIS A 46 -23.21 33.44 14.28
CA HIS A 46 -23.07 31.99 14.37
C HIS A 46 -23.69 31.43 15.66
N ASN A 47 -24.00 30.14 15.67
CA ASN A 47 -24.53 29.40 16.81
C ASN A 47 -23.42 28.66 17.58
N GLN A 48 -22.62 27.84 16.88
CA GLN A 48 -21.57 26.99 17.44
C GLN A 48 -20.19 27.31 16.86
N GLY A 49 -20.15 27.94 15.68
CA GLY A 49 -18.93 28.38 15.00
C GLY A 49 -18.20 27.26 14.25
N GLY A 50 -17.31 27.61 13.32
CA GLY A 50 -16.75 26.64 12.37
C GLY A 50 -15.82 25.59 12.98
N PHE A 51 -15.07 25.92 14.04
CA PHE A 51 -14.16 24.94 14.66
C PHE A 51 -14.93 23.83 15.39
N TYR A 52 -16.12 24.12 15.93
CA TYR A 52 -16.98 23.10 16.54
C TYR A 52 -17.30 21.98 15.55
N TYR A 53 -17.79 22.33 14.35
CA TYR A 53 -18.08 21.35 13.31
C TYR A 53 -16.82 20.67 12.79
N TRP A 54 -15.71 21.40 12.68
CA TRP A 54 -14.44 20.85 12.23
C TRP A 54 -13.91 19.73 13.14
N PHE A 55 -13.95 19.93 14.46
CA PHE A 55 -13.56 18.90 15.44
C PHE A 55 -14.48 17.67 15.43
N LYS A 56 -15.75 17.86 15.06
CA LYS A 56 -16.72 16.76 14.91
C LYS A 56 -16.63 16.06 13.55
N GLY A 57 -15.89 16.61 12.60
CA GLY A 57 -15.53 15.95 11.36
C GLY A 57 -16.45 16.27 10.17
N LEU A 58 -16.28 15.50 9.09
CA LEU A 58 -16.79 15.84 7.76
C LEU A 58 -18.33 15.80 7.67
N SER A 59 -18.98 14.88 8.40
CA SER A 59 -20.45 14.82 8.49
C SER A 59 -21.02 16.09 9.11
N PHE A 60 -20.45 16.54 10.22
CA PHE A 60 -20.86 17.77 10.91
C PHE A 60 -20.58 19.02 10.07
N LEU A 61 -19.44 19.06 9.39
CA LEU A 61 -19.08 20.15 8.48
C LEU A 61 -20.05 20.30 7.28
N LEU A 62 -20.63 19.21 6.78
CA LEU A 62 -21.51 19.26 5.58
C LEU A 62 -23.01 19.19 5.87
N ALA A 63 -23.40 18.46 6.92
CA ALA A 63 -24.80 18.23 7.26
C ALA A 63 -25.27 19.18 8.38
N GLU A 64 -24.66 19.08 9.57
CA GLU A 64 -25.13 19.82 10.75
C GLU A 64 -24.84 21.32 10.69
N SER A 65 -23.80 21.73 9.98
CA SER A 65 -23.49 23.15 9.74
C SER A 65 -24.59 23.89 8.96
N ARG A 66 -25.59 23.19 8.40
CA ARG A 66 -26.77 23.81 7.77
C ARG A 66 -27.68 24.55 8.75
N GLN A 67 -27.53 24.30 10.05
CA GLN A 67 -28.27 25.01 11.09
C GLN A 67 -27.66 26.39 11.37
N GLU A 68 -26.45 26.67 10.87
CA GLU A 68 -25.80 27.98 11.01
C GLU A 68 -26.41 29.03 10.08
N PRO A 69 -26.36 30.33 10.43
CA PRO A 69 -26.72 31.40 9.51
C PRO A 69 -25.92 31.31 8.19
N ASN A 70 -26.55 31.67 7.07
CA ASN A 70 -25.96 31.56 5.72
C ASN A 70 -24.55 32.18 5.61
N SER A 71 -24.28 33.27 6.35
CA SER A 71 -22.97 33.90 6.41
C SER A 71 -21.88 32.99 6.99
N ALA A 72 -22.15 32.32 8.12
CA ALA A 72 -21.21 31.38 8.76
C ALA A 72 -21.10 30.09 7.95
N GLN A 73 -22.23 29.59 7.45
CA GLN A 73 -22.28 28.39 6.62
C GLN A 73 -21.40 28.52 5.37
N GLY A 74 -21.39 29.69 4.70
CA GLY A 74 -20.56 29.93 3.53
C GLY A 74 -19.05 29.74 3.81
N PHE A 75 -18.57 30.24 4.96
CA PHE A 75 -17.18 30.06 5.37
C PHE A 75 -16.85 28.60 5.74
N ILE A 76 -17.75 27.93 6.48
CA ILE A 76 -17.60 26.51 6.85
C ILE A 76 -17.57 25.63 5.60
N PHE A 77 -18.46 25.91 4.64
CA PHE A 77 -18.51 25.22 3.36
C PHE A 77 -17.24 25.43 2.54
N ALA A 78 -16.76 26.67 2.41
CA ALA A 78 -15.51 26.96 1.73
C ALA A 78 -14.31 26.24 2.37
N ALA A 79 -14.20 26.28 3.70
CA ALA A 79 -13.19 25.56 4.46
C ALA A 79 -13.21 24.05 4.17
N THR A 80 -14.40 23.48 4.01
CA THR A 80 -14.60 22.05 3.80
C THR A 80 -14.33 21.63 2.36
N ILE A 81 -14.96 22.28 1.38
CA ILE A 81 -14.87 21.88 -0.04
C ILE A 81 -13.52 22.22 -0.65
N ILE A 82 -12.99 23.41 -0.36
CA ILE A 82 -11.73 23.88 -0.97
C ILE A 82 -10.54 23.42 -0.13
N GLY A 83 -10.64 23.53 1.20
CA GLY A 83 -9.56 23.16 2.11
C GLY A 83 -9.50 21.66 2.38
N TYR A 84 -10.52 21.13 3.07
CA TYR A 84 -10.47 19.79 3.67
C TYR A 84 -10.56 18.64 2.65
N ILE A 85 -11.55 18.67 1.76
CA ILE A 85 -11.82 17.56 0.83
C ILE A 85 -10.62 17.25 -0.07
N PRO A 86 -9.91 18.23 -0.68
CA PRO A 86 -8.76 17.93 -1.53
C PRO A 86 -7.56 17.39 -0.77
N ILE A 87 -7.41 17.71 0.52
CA ILE A 87 -6.33 17.16 1.36
C ILE A 87 -6.46 15.63 1.48
N ILE A 88 -7.69 15.10 1.59
CA ILE A 88 -7.98 13.67 1.78
C ILE A 88 -7.30 12.79 0.71
N PRO A 89 -7.45 13.01 -0.61
CA PRO A 89 -6.75 12.22 -1.62
C PRO A 89 -5.28 12.59 -1.81
N ILE A 90 -4.86 13.83 -1.50
CA ILE A 90 -3.45 14.23 -1.65
C ILE A 90 -2.57 13.50 -0.63
N ILE A 91 -3.03 13.30 0.61
CA ILE A 91 -2.24 12.63 1.66
C ILE A 91 -1.81 11.20 1.25
N PRO A 92 -2.71 10.30 0.82
CA PRO A 92 -2.32 8.98 0.33
C PRO A 92 -1.36 9.04 -0.87
N VAL A 93 -1.60 9.95 -1.83
CA VAL A 93 -0.73 10.11 -3.00
C VAL A 93 0.67 10.58 -2.59
N LEU A 94 0.76 11.52 -1.65
CA LEU A 94 2.02 12.00 -1.10
C LEU A 94 2.76 10.87 -0.38
N TYR A 95 2.06 10.12 0.47
CA TYR A 95 2.61 8.96 1.16
C TYR A 95 3.20 7.94 0.18
N PHE A 96 2.44 7.51 -0.83
CA PHE A 96 2.94 6.52 -1.80
C PHE A 96 4.04 7.09 -2.70
N THR A 97 4.01 8.38 -3.03
CA THR A 97 5.10 9.02 -3.77
C THR A 97 6.38 9.05 -2.93
N PHE A 98 6.27 9.34 -1.64
CA PHE A 98 7.38 9.34 -0.69
C PHE A 98 7.94 7.95 -0.47
N ALA A 99 7.08 6.96 -0.18
CA ALA A 99 7.50 5.58 0.00
C ALA A 99 8.23 5.05 -1.24
N ASN A 100 7.69 5.30 -2.44
CA ASN A 100 8.35 4.93 -3.69
C ASN A 100 9.70 5.63 -3.88
N TRP A 101 9.78 6.92 -3.58
CA TRP A 101 11.04 7.66 -3.64
C TRP A 101 12.07 7.06 -2.66
N PHE A 102 11.69 6.84 -1.41
CA PHE A 102 12.56 6.30 -0.37
C PHE A 102 13.08 4.90 -0.73
N ILE A 103 12.20 4.02 -1.18
CA ILE A 103 12.54 2.66 -1.60
C ILE A 103 13.48 2.68 -2.81
N GLN A 104 13.16 3.49 -3.84
CA GLN A 104 13.87 3.42 -5.12
C GLN A 104 15.15 4.23 -5.18
N GLU A 105 15.24 5.35 -4.47
CA GLU A 105 16.37 6.29 -4.58
C GLU A 105 17.24 6.33 -3.33
N LYS A 106 16.71 6.01 -2.13
CA LYS A 106 17.53 6.04 -0.90
C LYS A 106 18.00 4.67 -0.45
N LEU A 107 17.12 3.68 -0.48
CA LEU A 107 17.45 2.33 -0.03
C LEU A 107 18.10 1.49 -1.14
N SER A 108 17.70 1.66 -2.41
CA SER A 108 18.31 0.92 -3.54
C SER A 108 19.82 1.15 -3.65
N ASP A 109 20.30 2.38 -3.39
CA ASP A 109 21.73 2.72 -3.45
C ASP A 109 22.57 2.00 -2.39
N LYS A 110 21.93 1.48 -1.33
CA LYS A 110 22.61 0.67 -0.30
C LYS A 110 22.69 -0.83 -0.65
N TYR A 111 21.92 -1.30 -1.62
CA TYR A 111 21.80 -2.71 -2.00
C TYR A 111 22.14 -2.93 -3.48
N ILE A 112 23.23 -2.33 -3.96
CA ILE A 112 23.67 -2.35 -5.36
C ILE A 112 23.86 -3.78 -5.89
N GLU A 113 24.23 -4.72 -5.03
CA GLU A 113 24.48 -6.13 -5.38
C GLU A 113 23.20 -6.95 -5.58
N VAL A 114 22.03 -6.44 -5.18
CA VAL A 114 20.75 -7.15 -5.33
C VAL A 114 20.07 -6.71 -6.64
N PRO A 115 19.60 -7.66 -7.48
CA PRO A 115 18.83 -7.32 -8.67
C PRO A 115 17.63 -6.42 -8.30
N LYS A 116 17.58 -5.24 -8.92
CA LYS A 116 16.60 -4.19 -8.60
C LYS A 116 15.15 -4.70 -8.58
N GLU A 117 14.79 -5.59 -9.49
CA GLU A 117 13.45 -6.18 -9.55
C GLU A 117 13.09 -6.98 -8.29
N LYS A 118 14.01 -7.84 -7.82
CA LYS A 118 13.82 -8.62 -6.60
C LYS A 118 13.72 -7.72 -5.38
N TYR A 119 14.57 -6.71 -5.29
CA TYR A 119 14.53 -5.73 -4.21
C TYR A 119 13.20 -4.98 -4.17
N LEU A 120 12.72 -4.47 -5.31
CA LEU A 120 11.46 -3.74 -5.40
C LEU A 120 10.26 -4.62 -5.08
N TYR A 121 10.27 -5.89 -5.48
CA TYR A 121 9.24 -6.85 -5.16
C TYR A 121 9.09 -7.03 -3.64
N TRP A 122 10.18 -7.37 -2.95
CA TRP A 122 10.15 -7.63 -1.51
C TRP A 122 9.87 -6.38 -0.68
N THR A 123 10.41 -5.23 -1.10
CA THR A 123 10.18 -3.99 -0.37
C THR A 123 8.73 -3.54 -0.47
N LYS A 124 8.07 -3.72 -1.62
CA LYS A 124 6.62 -3.46 -1.76
C LYS A 124 5.80 -4.39 -0.88
N PHE A 125 6.13 -5.68 -0.88
CA PHE A 125 5.45 -6.67 -0.05
C PHE A 125 5.55 -6.32 1.44
N ILE A 126 6.75 -6.02 1.95
CA ILE A 126 6.97 -5.61 3.34
C ILE A 126 6.23 -4.32 3.66
N HIS A 127 6.27 -3.33 2.76
CA HIS A 127 5.61 -2.05 2.96
C HIS A 127 4.08 -2.20 3.10
N PHE A 128 3.45 -2.93 2.19
CA PHE A 128 2.00 -3.18 2.25
C PHE A 128 1.61 -4.06 3.45
N SER A 129 2.48 -5.00 3.85
CA SER A 129 2.30 -5.76 5.09
C SER A 129 2.34 -4.83 6.31
N GLY A 130 3.28 -3.88 6.35
CA GLY A 130 3.36 -2.87 7.39
C GLY A 130 2.10 -2.01 7.47
N ILE A 131 1.58 -1.54 6.33
CA ILE A 131 0.31 -0.80 6.28
C ILE A 131 -0.83 -1.64 6.85
N ALA A 132 -0.97 -2.89 6.40
CA ALA A 132 -2.02 -3.79 6.89
C ALA A 132 -1.97 -3.95 8.42
N VAL A 133 -0.78 -4.24 8.96
CA VAL A 133 -0.56 -4.42 10.40
C VAL A 133 -0.89 -3.14 11.17
N VAL A 134 -0.35 -2.00 10.76
CA VAL A 134 -0.58 -0.71 11.44
C VAL A 134 -2.06 -0.35 11.46
N PHE A 135 -2.75 -0.49 10.35
CA PHE A 135 -4.17 -0.14 10.22
C PHE A 135 -5.13 -1.20 10.75
N ILE A 136 -4.66 -2.40 11.06
CA ILE A 136 -5.43 -3.39 11.85
C ILE A 136 -5.25 -3.11 13.34
N PHE A 137 -4.01 -3.03 13.83
CA PHE A 137 -3.77 -2.96 15.26
C PHE A 137 -4.14 -1.61 15.87
N ILE A 138 -3.67 -0.49 15.30
CA ILE A 138 -3.91 0.81 15.92
C ILE A 138 -5.40 1.15 15.87
N PRO A 139 -6.06 1.18 14.69
CA PRO A 139 -7.49 1.44 14.65
C PRO A 139 -8.31 0.38 15.40
N GLY A 140 -7.93 -0.91 15.31
CA GLY A 140 -8.62 -1.99 16.04
C GLY A 140 -8.59 -1.81 17.55
N ILE A 141 -7.45 -1.37 18.12
CA ILE A 141 -7.35 -1.03 19.55
C ILE A 141 -8.23 0.17 19.89
N LEU A 142 -8.25 1.20 19.03
CA LEU A 142 -9.07 2.38 19.27
C LEU A 142 -10.58 2.07 19.25
N THR A 143 -11.01 1.00 18.56
CA THR A 143 -12.42 0.60 18.59
C THR A 143 -12.91 0.12 19.96
N TYR A 144 -12.02 -0.28 20.89
CA TYR A 144 -12.42 -0.64 22.26
C TYR A 144 -13.10 0.53 23.02
N MET A 145 -12.90 1.78 22.57
CA MET A 145 -13.52 2.96 23.17
C MET A 145 -15.05 3.00 22.97
N ASP A 146 -15.62 2.18 22.07
CA ASP A 146 -17.06 2.09 21.79
C ASP A 146 -17.51 0.61 21.70
N GLY A 147 -17.04 -0.22 22.62
CA GLY A 147 -17.44 -1.63 22.69
C GLY A 147 -16.97 -2.50 21.51
N GLY A 148 -16.03 -2.00 20.71
CA GLY A 148 -15.40 -2.74 19.61
C GLY A 148 -14.29 -3.68 20.07
N GLY A 149 -13.40 -4.04 19.15
CA GLY A 149 -12.23 -4.86 19.45
C GLY A 149 -11.34 -5.13 18.24
N LEU A 150 -10.29 -5.93 18.44
CA LEU A 150 -9.31 -6.23 17.40
C LEU A 150 -9.83 -7.16 16.30
N LEU A 151 -10.84 -7.99 16.59
CA LEU A 151 -11.40 -8.87 15.57
C LEU A 151 -12.38 -8.10 14.69
N PRO A 152 -12.48 -8.40 13.38
CA PRO A 152 -13.40 -7.70 12.49
C PRO A 152 -14.83 -7.62 13.04
N ASN A 153 -15.42 -8.76 13.39
CA ASN A 153 -16.78 -8.80 13.94
C ASN A 153 -16.98 -7.93 15.20
N GLN A 154 -15.94 -7.73 16.01
CA GLN A 154 -15.97 -6.83 17.16
C GLN A 154 -15.83 -5.36 16.74
N ALA A 155 -14.85 -5.05 15.89
CA ALA A 155 -14.63 -3.71 15.34
C ALA A 155 -15.88 -3.13 14.66
N PHE A 156 -16.76 -3.99 14.12
CA PHE A 156 -18.02 -3.57 13.50
C PHE A 156 -18.94 -2.81 14.47
N ASN A 157 -18.95 -3.19 15.75
CA ASN A 157 -19.84 -2.60 16.75
C ASN A 157 -19.59 -1.11 16.94
N ALA A 158 -18.32 -0.69 16.82
CA ALA A 158 -17.92 0.70 16.99
C ALA A 158 -18.27 1.59 15.78
N ILE A 159 -18.67 1.05 14.63
CA ILE A 159 -18.92 1.85 13.41
C ILE A 159 -19.99 2.92 13.65
N GLY A 160 -21.03 2.58 14.43
CA GLY A 160 -22.11 3.51 14.78
C GLY A 160 -21.59 4.77 15.50
N GLY A 161 -20.58 4.61 16.36
CA GLY A 161 -19.95 5.70 17.10
C GLY A 161 -19.39 6.81 16.23
N ALA A 162 -19.08 6.57 14.95
CA ALA A 162 -18.58 7.60 14.03
C ALA A 162 -19.53 8.80 13.85
N PHE A 163 -20.82 8.60 14.15
CA PHE A 163 -21.86 9.63 14.09
C PHE A 163 -22.31 10.12 15.47
N SER A 164 -21.64 9.68 16.54
CA SER A 164 -21.92 10.12 17.90
C SER A 164 -21.40 11.53 18.17
N ASP A 165 -22.05 12.20 19.11
CA ASP A 165 -21.58 13.47 19.67
C ASP A 165 -20.41 13.26 20.65
N ASP A 166 -20.33 12.10 21.29
CA ASP A 166 -19.21 11.76 22.17
C ASP A 166 -17.91 11.62 21.37
N PHE A 167 -16.84 12.20 21.90
CA PHE A 167 -15.54 12.20 21.21
C PHE A 167 -14.92 10.80 21.18
N GLY A 168 -15.05 10.03 22.27
CA GLY A 168 -14.49 8.68 22.37
C GLY A 168 -15.18 7.72 21.41
N GLU A 169 -16.51 7.73 21.38
CA GLU A 169 -17.31 6.93 20.44
C GLU A 169 -16.99 7.29 18.98
N ARG A 170 -16.84 8.58 18.69
CA ARG A 170 -16.47 9.05 17.35
C ARG A 170 -15.09 8.62 16.92
N VAL A 171 -14.10 8.70 17.80
CA VAL A 171 -12.75 8.17 17.54
C VAL A 171 -12.80 6.67 17.28
N ALA A 172 -13.57 5.92 18.06
CA ALA A 172 -13.75 4.48 17.88
C ALA A 172 -14.36 4.15 16.51
N GLY A 173 -15.43 4.83 16.11
CA GLY A 173 -16.09 4.58 14.84
C GLY A 173 -15.29 4.99 13.62
N VAL A 174 -14.62 6.15 13.65
CA VAL A 174 -13.68 6.53 12.58
C VAL A 174 -12.54 5.52 12.49
N SER A 175 -12.05 5.01 13.62
CA SER A 175 -11.05 3.96 13.66
C SER A 175 -11.57 2.65 13.08
N ALA A 176 -12.82 2.28 13.34
CA ALA A 176 -13.45 1.12 12.69
C ALA A 176 -13.51 1.27 11.16
N PHE A 177 -13.84 2.46 10.64
CA PHE A 177 -13.77 2.72 9.20
C PHE A 177 -12.35 2.56 8.63
N LEU A 178 -11.32 3.04 9.33
CA LEU A 178 -9.93 2.87 8.92
C LEU A 178 -9.46 1.40 9.00
N TYR A 179 -9.91 0.68 10.03
CA TYR A 179 -9.65 -0.74 10.21
C TYR A 179 -10.13 -1.53 8.99
N TYR A 180 -11.38 -1.31 8.56
CA TYR A 180 -11.94 -2.01 7.41
C TYR A 180 -11.44 -1.47 6.08
N GLY A 181 -11.51 -0.15 5.89
CA GLY A 181 -11.22 0.50 4.61
C GLY A 181 -9.76 0.44 4.21
N VAL A 182 -8.85 0.41 5.18
CA VAL A 182 -7.40 0.32 4.94
C VAL A 182 -6.86 -1.02 5.45
N GLY A 183 -7.00 -1.30 6.74
CA GLY A 183 -6.39 -2.49 7.37
C GLY A 183 -6.79 -3.80 6.69
N CYS A 184 -8.07 -4.13 6.66
CA CYS A 184 -8.60 -5.37 6.08
C CYS A 184 -8.34 -5.46 4.56
N VAL A 185 -8.44 -4.35 3.83
CA VAL A 185 -8.15 -4.32 2.38
C VAL A 185 -6.70 -4.70 2.11
N PHE A 186 -5.74 -4.03 2.78
CA PHE A 186 -4.32 -4.34 2.59
C PHE A 186 -3.97 -5.74 3.12
N ALA A 187 -4.58 -6.19 4.21
CA ALA A 187 -4.38 -7.56 4.71
C ALA A 187 -4.85 -8.60 3.69
N THR A 188 -6.02 -8.40 3.08
CA THR A 188 -6.55 -9.29 2.03
C THR A 188 -5.60 -9.37 0.84
N ILE A 189 -5.09 -8.22 0.37
CA ILE A 189 -4.09 -8.17 -0.71
C ILE A 189 -2.84 -8.99 -0.34
N ILE A 190 -2.32 -8.84 0.88
CA ILE A 190 -1.14 -9.56 1.36
C ILE A 190 -1.40 -11.06 1.51
N ILE A 191 -2.59 -11.46 1.98
CA ILE A 191 -2.98 -12.88 2.07
C ILE A 191 -2.97 -13.51 0.69
N PHE A 192 -3.64 -12.90 -0.30
CA PHE A 192 -3.64 -13.41 -1.68
C PHE A 192 -2.24 -13.45 -2.29
N TRP A 193 -1.41 -12.43 -2.03
CA TRP A 193 -0.03 -12.41 -2.47
C TRP A 193 0.75 -13.58 -1.85
N THR A 194 0.60 -13.82 -0.55
CA THR A 194 1.26 -14.91 0.18
C THR A 194 0.85 -16.28 -0.35
N ILE A 195 -0.45 -16.48 -0.60
CA ILE A 195 -0.97 -17.69 -1.26
C ILE A 195 -0.31 -17.87 -2.63
N GLY A 196 -0.22 -16.81 -3.43
CA GLY A 196 0.46 -16.84 -4.73
C GLY A 196 1.93 -17.26 -4.63
N MET A 197 2.67 -16.73 -3.64
CA MET A 197 4.06 -17.13 -3.39
C MET A 197 4.16 -18.60 -2.98
N PHE A 198 3.24 -19.09 -2.15
CA PHE A 198 3.18 -20.48 -1.73
C PHE A 198 2.91 -21.40 -2.91
N LEU A 199 1.91 -21.09 -3.75
CA LEU A 199 1.60 -21.88 -4.95
C LEU A 199 2.77 -21.91 -5.93
N ALA A 200 3.45 -20.78 -6.15
CA ALA A 200 4.65 -20.72 -6.99
C ALA A 200 5.80 -21.57 -6.40
N TRP A 201 5.94 -21.60 -5.08
CA TRP A 201 6.89 -22.47 -4.42
C TRP A 201 6.54 -23.95 -4.62
N VAL A 202 5.28 -24.35 -4.42
CA VAL A 202 4.80 -25.72 -4.66
C VAL A 202 5.07 -26.13 -6.12
N GLY A 203 4.73 -25.28 -7.09
CA GLY A 203 4.98 -25.53 -8.50
C GLY A 203 6.46 -25.76 -8.81
N ARG A 204 7.37 -25.00 -8.20
CA ARG A 204 8.82 -25.23 -8.32
C ARG A 204 9.27 -26.57 -7.73
N GLN A 205 8.67 -27.04 -6.64
CA GLN A 205 9.00 -28.35 -6.08
C GLN A 205 8.53 -29.47 -7.01
N ILE A 206 7.33 -29.36 -7.57
CA ILE A 206 6.81 -30.31 -8.55
C ILE A 206 7.71 -30.35 -9.80
N GLN A 207 8.11 -29.18 -10.31
CA GLN A 207 9.00 -29.10 -11.47
C GLN A 207 10.33 -29.82 -11.23
N LYS A 208 10.94 -29.65 -10.04
CA LYS A 208 12.18 -30.38 -9.70
C LYS A 208 12.01 -31.89 -9.76
N VAL A 209 10.87 -32.41 -9.30
CA VAL A 209 10.57 -33.85 -9.37
C VAL A 209 10.40 -34.30 -10.82
N ILE A 210 9.72 -33.52 -11.65
CA ILE A 210 9.56 -33.78 -13.09
C ILE A 210 10.92 -33.76 -13.80
N ASP A 211 11.77 -32.78 -13.51
CA ASP A 211 13.10 -32.65 -14.09
C ASP A 211 13.98 -33.85 -13.71
N MET A 212 13.93 -34.27 -12.44
CA MET A 212 14.64 -35.46 -11.97
C MET A 212 14.17 -36.74 -12.67
N TYR A 213 12.86 -36.91 -12.84
CA TYR A 213 12.30 -38.06 -13.57
C TYR A 213 12.69 -38.05 -15.05
N THR A 214 12.68 -36.87 -15.68
CA THR A 214 13.07 -36.70 -17.08
C THR A 214 14.55 -37.04 -17.27
N ALA A 215 15.43 -36.53 -16.40
CA ALA A 215 16.85 -36.82 -16.41
C ALA A 215 17.15 -38.32 -16.25
N TRP A 216 16.46 -38.99 -15.30
CA TRP A 216 16.59 -40.44 -15.13
C TRP A 216 16.16 -41.21 -16.40
N ARG A 217 15.04 -40.82 -17.01
CA ARG A 217 14.54 -41.46 -18.24
C ARG A 217 15.52 -41.31 -19.39
N ASP A 218 16.16 -40.16 -19.52
CA ASP A 218 17.11 -39.88 -20.58
C ASP A 218 18.42 -40.65 -20.38
N GLN A 219 18.91 -40.78 -19.14
CA GLN A 219 20.04 -41.68 -18.81
C GLN A 219 19.74 -43.14 -19.16
N VAL A 220 18.53 -43.65 -18.87
CA VAL A 220 18.13 -45.01 -19.24
C VAL A 220 18.06 -45.19 -20.75
N LYS A 221 17.64 -44.17 -21.51
CA LYS A 221 17.65 -44.19 -22.97
C LYS A 221 19.07 -44.20 -23.54
N GLU A 222 19.97 -43.40 -23.00
CA GLU A 222 21.37 -43.34 -23.41
C GLU A 222 22.08 -44.66 -23.13
N ALA A 223 21.95 -45.23 -21.93
CA ALA A 223 22.51 -46.54 -21.60
C ALA A 223 21.98 -47.66 -22.53
N LYS A 224 20.70 -47.61 -22.92
CA LYS A 224 20.15 -48.55 -23.92
C LYS A 224 20.72 -48.34 -25.32
N ARG A 225 21.05 -47.10 -25.72
CA ARG A 225 21.68 -46.80 -27.01
C ARG A 225 23.14 -47.26 -27.02
N GLU A 226 23.90 -46.99 -25.97
CA GLU A 226 25.28 -47.45 -25.81
C GLU A 226 25.38 -48.98 -25.81
N ALA A 227 24.52 -49.67 -25.07
CA ALA A 227 24.48 -51.13 -25.08
C ALA A 227 24.12 -51.72 -26.46
N LYS A 228 23.33 -51.01 -27.27
CA LYS A 228 23.05 -51.41 -28.66
C LYS A 228 24.25 -51.19 -29.57
N LEU A 229 24.96 -50.07 -29.42
CA LEU A 229 26.18 -49.76 -30.18
C LEU A 229 27.28 -50.78 -29.88
N GLN A 230 27.54 -51.07 -28.60
CA GLN A 230 28.52 -52.10 -28.19
C GLN A 230 28.17 -53.49 -28.74
N LYS A 231 26.87 -53.85 -28.77
CA LYS A 231 26.44 -55.13 -29.38
C LYS A 231 26.64 -55.16 -30.89
N LEU A 232 26.51 -54.03 -31.58
CA LEU A 232 26.79 -53.92 -33.02
C LEU A 232 28.28 -53.99 -33.31
N GLU A 233 29.11 -53.30 -32.53
CA GLU A 233 30.58 -53.36 -32.60
C GLU A 233 31.10 -54.78 -32.31
N ALA A 234 30.61 -55.44 -31.27
CA ALA A 234 30.97 -56.82 -30.95
C ALA A 234 30.54 -57.82 -32.04
N LYS A 235 29.40 -57.58 -32.69
CA LYS A 235 28.97 -58.36 -33.86
C LYS A 235 29.87 -58.11 -35.08
N ALA A 236 30.26 -56.87 -35.33
CA ALA A 236 31.16 -56.51 -36.44
C ALA A 236 32.56 -57.12 -36.25
N GLN A 237 33.11 -57.05 -35.04
CA GLN A 237 34.41 -57.68 -34.72
C GLN A 237 34.36 -59.21 -34.85
N ARG A 238 33.28 -59.86 -34.41
CA ARG A 238 33.10 -61.31 -34.63
C ARG A 238 32.99 -61.69 -36.10
N LYS A 239 32.43 -60.82 -36.92
CA LYS A 239 32.29 -61.05 -38.37
C LYS A 239 33.64 -60.96 -39.08
N ASN A 240 34.42 -59.92 -38.78
CA ASN A 240 35.78 -59.79 -39.32
C ASN A 240 36.69 -60.95 -38.88
N LYS A 241 36.58 -61.39 -37.62
CA LYS A 241 37.38 -62.52 -37.12
C LYS A 241 37.07 -63.86 -37.78
N ASN A 242 35.88 -64.01 -38.36
CA ASN A 242 35.47 -65.19 -39.12
C ASN A 242 35.75 -65.07 -40.64
N GLU A 243 36.13 -63.88 -41.14
CA GLU A 243 36.55 -63.69 -42.53
C GLU A 243 38.08 -63.83 -42.69
N ASP A 244 38.83 -63.85 -41.59
CA ASP A 244 40.28 -64.05 -41.52
C ASP A 244 40.71 -65.51 -41.21
N GLU A 245 39.75 -66.45 -41.06
CA GLU A 245 39.96 -67.92 -41.00
C GLU A 245 39.56 -68.59 -42.32
#